data_AF-A0A2E0QXW1-F1
#
_entry.id   AF-A0A2E0QXW1-F1
#
_cell.length_a   1.000
_cell.length_b   1.000
_cell.length_c   1.000
_cell.angle_alpha   90.00
_cell.angle_beta   90.00
_cell.angle_gamma   90.00
#
_symmetry.space_group_name_H-M   'P 1'
#
loop_
_entity.id
_entity.type
_entity.pdbx_description
1 polymer ?
#
loop_
_entity_poly.entity_id
_entity_poly.type
_entity_poly.pdbx_seq_one_letter_code
_entity_poly.pdbx_strand_id
1 'polypeptide(L)'
;MPTPDSAEHALIFAVKWVILMVEACGVVLVAIGVCLAIFQLIRSLVGRRSADFVETRLTLARFLALALEFQLGADVLATAVSPDWDQIGKLAAVAAIRTVLNYFLSIELKNAGPNPGNSAEGAK
;
A
#
# COMPACT_ATOMS: atom_id res chain seq x y z
N MET A 1 42.14 14.44 -15.50
CA MET A 1 41.63 13.17 -14.95
C MET A 1 40.46 13.51 -14.05
N PRO A 2 39.25 12.96 -14.27
CA PRO A 2 38.20 13.06 -13.26
C PRO A 2 38.71 12.41 -11.96
N THR A 3 38.62 13.14 -10.84
CA THR A 3 38.97 12.61 -9.52
C THR A 3 37.89 11.63 -9.06
N PRO A 4 38.23 10.57 -8.30
CA PRO A 4 37.28 9.56 -7.82
C PRO A 4 36.02 10.17 -7.19
N ASP A 5 36.16 11.29 -6.47
CA ASP A 5 35.05 12.02 -5.84
C ASP A 5 33.97 12.48 -6.85
N SER A 6 34.39 12.93 -8.05
CA SER A 6 33.44 13.43 -9.06
C SER A 6 32.56 12.32 -9.67
N ALA A 7 33.12 11.13 -9.84
CA ALA A 7 32.39 9.97 -10.34
C ALA A 7 31.42 9.41 -9.29
N GLU A 8 31.83 9.40 -8.01
CA GLU A 8 31.00 9.01 -6.89
C GLU A 8 29.80 9.95 -6.72
N HIS A 9 30.01 11.27 -6.76
CA HIS A 9 28.93 12.25 -6.70
C HIS A 9 27.94 12.11 -7.87
N ALA A 10 28.45 11.88 -9.09
CA ALA A 10 27.59 11.65 -10.25
C ALA A 10 26.75 10.37 -10.10
N LEU A 11 27.34 9.29 -9.57
CA LEU A 11 26.64 8.03 -9.30
C LEU A 11 25.54 8.22 -8.25
N ILE A 12 25.85 8.83 -7.11
CA ILE A 12 24.89 9.08 -6.03
C ILE A 12 23.72 9.92 -6.53
N PHE A 13 24.00 10.95 -7.34
CA PHE A 13 22.96 11.79 -7.93
C PHE A 13 22.06 10.98 -8.89
N ALA A 14 22.65 10.15 -9.75
CA ALA A 14 21.90 9.29 -10.66
C ALA A 14 21.01 8.30 -9.90
N VAL A 15 21.54 7.63 -8.88
CA VAL A 15 20.76 6.67 -8.06
C VAL A 15 19.61 7.37 -7.33
N LYS A 16 19.83 8.57 -6.78
CA LYS A 16 18.75 9.35 -6.14
C LYS A 16 17.60 9.68 -7.11
N TRP A 17 17.92 10.00 -8.36
CA TRP A 17 16.90 10.20 -9.40
C TRP A 17 16.13 8.92 -9.72
N VAL A 18 16.81 7.77 -9.76
CA VAL A 18 16.16 6.47 -9.97
C VAL A 18 15.22 6.15 -8.81
N ILE A 19 15.67 6.31 -7.57
CA ILE A 19 14.85 6.11 -6.37
C ILE A 19 13.57 6.96 -6.47
N LEU A 20 13.71 8.27 -6.75
CA LEU A 20 12.57 9.18 -6.88
C LEU A 20 11.57 8.73 -7.96
N MET A 21 12.05 8.28 -9.11
CA MET A 21 11.19 7.79 -10.20
C MET A 21 10.47 6.51 -9.82
N VAL A 22 11.15 5.58 -9.15
CA VAL A 22 10.57 4.31 -8.70
C VAL A 22 9.53 4.56 -7.60
N GLU A 23 9.81 5.45 -6.65
CA GLU A 23 8.84 5.90 -5.63
C GLU A 23 7.60 6.54 -6.27
N ALA A 24 7.80 7.44 -7.23
CA ALA A 24 6.71 8.08 -7.95
C ALA A 24 5.83 7.08 -8.70
N CYS A 25 6.42 6.08 -9.36
CA CYS A 25 5.70 4.97 -9.98
C CYS A 25 4.87 4.20 -8.94
N GLY A 26 5.45 3.90 -7.77
CA GLY A 26 4.73 3.27 -6.66
C GLY A 26 3.51 4.10 -6.22
N VAL A 27 3.66 5.41 -6.04
CA VAL A 27 2.56 6.32 -5.68
C VAL A 27 1.45 6.31 -6.74
N VAL A 28 1.81 6.34 -8.03
CA VAL A 28 0.85 6.28 -9.14
C VAL A 28 0.08 4.96 -9.13
N LEU A 29 0.75 3.83 -8.92
CA LEU A 29 0.11 2.51 -8.83
C LEU A 29 -0.88 2.43 -7.67
N VAL A 30 -0.51 2.95 -6.48
CA VAL A 30 -1.41 3.04 -5.33
C VAL A 30 -2.63 3.89 -5.69
N ALA A 31 -2.42 5.07 -6.30
CA ALA A 31 -3.50 5.97 -6.68
C ALA A 31 -4.49 5.31 -7.66
N ILE A 32 -3.98 4.62 -8.69
CA ILE A 32 -4.80 3.89 -9.67
C ILE A 32 -5.61 2.79 -8.95
N GLY A 33 -4.97 1.98 -8.10
CA GLY A 33 -5.64 0.92 -7.36
C GLY A 33 -6.78 1.43 -6.48
N VAL A 34 -6.56 2.56 -5.80
CA VAL A 34 -7.57 3.24 -4.97
C VAL A 34 -8.71 3.78 -5.83
N CYS A 35 -8.42 4.49 -6.92
CA CYS A 35 -9.44 5.04 -7.82
C CYS A 35 -10.34 3.92 -8.40
N LEU A 36 -9.74 2.82 -8.85
CA LEU A 36 -10.48 1.66 -9.36
C LEU A 36 -11.33 1.00 -8.28
N ALA A 37 -10.80 0.85 -7.06
CA ALA A 37 -11.54 0.27 -5.95
C ALA A 37 -12.76 1.13 -5.56
N ILE A 38 -12.59 2.45 -5.50
CA ILE A 38 -13.68 3.40 -5.21
C ILE A 38 -14.73 3.35 -6.31
N PHE A 39 -14.33 3.36 -7.58
CA PHE A 39 -15.25 3.29 -8.71
C PHE A 39 -16.11 2.01 -8.67
N GLN A 40 -15.48 0.87 -8.41
CA GLN A 40 -16.18 -0.41 -8.26
C GLN A 40 -17.15 -0.42 -7.07
N LEU A 41 -16.73 0.15 -5.94
CA LEU A 41 -17.57 0.26 -4.75
C LEU A 41 -18.82 1.12 -5.01
N ILE A 42 -18.66 2.31 -5.61
CA ILE A 42 -19.78 3.19 -5.96
C ILE A 42 -20.75 2.48 -6.91
N ARG A 43 -20.23 1.83 -7.94
CA ARG A 43 -21.05 1.07 -8.89
C ARG A 43 -21.83 -0.07 -8.20
N SER A 44 -21.21 -0.76 -7.26
CA SER A 44 -21.84 -1.83 -6.47
C SER A 44 -22.98 -1.31 -5.59
N LEU A 45 -22.75 -0.17 -4.91
CA LEU A 45 -23.76 0.50 -4.08
C LEU A 45 -24.98 0.98 -4.89
N VAL A 46 -24.76 1.58 -6.06
CA VAL A 46 -25.84 2.08 -6.93
C VAL A 46 -26.62 0.93 -7.59
N GLY A 47 -25.94 -0.18 -7.94
CA GLY A 47 -26.55 -1.30 -8.65
C GLY A 47 -27.37 -2.27 -7.79
N ARG A 48 -27.42 -2.12 -6.46
CA ARG A 48 -28.03 -3.08 -5.48
C ARG A 48 -27.62 -4.54 -5.70
N ARG A 49 -26.53 -4.78 -6.43
CA ARG A 49 -25.92 -6.10 -6.60
C ARG A 49 -24.96 -6.24 -5.43
N SER A 50 -24.96 -7.38 -4.75
CA SER A 50 -23.90 -7.77 -3.81
C SER A 50 -22.59 -8.06 -4.56
N ALA A 51 -22.22 -7.22 -5.52
CA ALA A 51 -21.08 -7.40 -6.38
C ALA A 51 -19.82 -7.25 -5.55
N ASP A 52 -19.26 -8.42 -5.27
CA ASP A 52 -17.95 -8.79 -4.74
C ASP A 52 -17.10 -7.66 -4.17
N PHE A 53 -17.38 -7.32 -2.91
CA PHE A 53 -16.38 -6.71 -2.01
C PHE A 53 -15.03 -7.43 -2.09
N VAL A 54 -15.06 -8.75 -2.32
CA VAL A 54 -13.88 -9.59 -2.52
C VAL A 54 -13.11 -9.17 -3.77
N GLU A 55 -13.74 -8.99 -4.93
CA GLU A 55 -13.06 -8.55 -6.17
C GLU A 55 -12.51 -7.13 -6.06
N THR A 56 -13.26 -6.22 -5.44
CA THR A 56 -12.80 -4.85 -5.20
C THR A 56 -11.55 -4.86 -4.31
N ARG A 57 -11.57 -5.65 -3.22
CA ARG A 57 -10.41 -5.85 -2.34
C ARG A 57 -9.24 -6.49 -3.06
N LEU A 58 -9.49 -7.47 -3.93
CA LEU A 58 -8.45 -8.18 -4.68
C LEU A 58 -7.78 -7.26 -5.70
N THR A 59 -8.56 -6.40 -6.37
CA THR A 59 -8.04 -5.38 -7.29
C THR A 59 -7.11 -4.43 -6.55
N LEU A 60 -7.57 -3.86 -5.44
CA LEU A 60 -6.75 -2.98 -4.62
C LEU A 60 -5.48 -3.67 -4.12
N ALA A 61 -5.59 -4.92 -3.64
CA ALA A 61 -4.47 -5.70 -3.14
C ALA A 61 -3.38 -5.92 -4.22
N ARG A 62 -3.76 -6.15 -5.48
CA ARG A 62 -2.81 -6.31 -6.60
C ARG A 62 -2.00 -5.05 -6.87
N PHE A 63 -2.66 -3.89 -6.93
CA PHE A 63 -1.98 -2.61 -7.14
C PHE A 63 -1.08 -2.24 -5.96
N LEU A 64 -1.53 -2.49 -4.73
CA LEU A 64 -0.71 -2.28 -3.53
C LEU A 64 0.52 -3.21 -3.51
N ALA A 65 0.35 -4.49 -3.83
CA ALA A 65 1.46 -5.44 -3.88
C ALA A 65 2.52 -5.01 -4.91
N LEU A 66 2.09 -4.64 -6.12
CA LEU A 66 2.99 -4.17 -7.17
C LEU A 66 3.72 -2.88 -6.75
N ALA A 67 3.01 -1.90 -6.17
CA ALA A 67 3.63 -0.68 -5.67
C ALA A 67 4.70 -0.95 -4.60
N LEU A 68 4.45 -1.93 -3.72
CA LEU A 68 5.38 -2.32 -2.67
C LEU A 68 6.64 -2.99 -3.23
N GLU A 69 6.54 -3.77 -4.30
CA GLU A 69 7.72 -4.34 -4.97
C GLU A 69 8.64 -3.24 -5.54
N PHE A 70 8.05 -2.19 -6.14
CA PHE A 70 8.81 -1.02 -6.59
C PHE A 70 9.43 -0.25 -5.42
N GLN A 71 8.66 0.03 -4.38
CA GLN A 71 9.16 0.74 -3.19
C GLN A 71 10.29 -0.02 -2.49
N LEU A 72 10.17 -1.34 -2.37
CA LEU A 72 11.24 -2.19 -1.83
C LEU A 72 12.52 -2.07 -2.67
N GLY A 73 12.42 -2.04 -3.99
CA GLY A 73 13.57 -1.81 -4.87
C GLY A 73 14.22 -0.44 -4.64
N ALA A 74 13.42 0.61 -4.46
CA ALA A 74 13.89 1.95 -4.13
C ALA A 74 14.61 1.99 -2.76
N ASP A 75 14.06 1.32 -1.75
CA ASP A 75 14.65 1.21 -0.41
C ASP A 75 15.99 0.45 -0.43
N VAL A 76 16.09 -0.63 -1.22
CA VAL A 76 17.36 -1.36 -1.41
C VAL A 76 18.41 -0.47 -2.07
N LEU A 77 18.03 0.33 -3.09
CA LEU A 77 18.94 1.28 -3.72
C LEU A 77 19.36 2.39 -2.74
N ALA A 78 18.44 2.92 -1.95
CA ALA A 78 18.70 3.97 -0.96
C ALA A 78 19.70 3.51 0.09
N THR A 79 19.48 2.31 0.66
CA THR A 79 20.38 1.72 1.66
C THR A 79 21.76 1.39 1.09
N ALA A 80 21.87 1.10 -0.22
CA ALA A 80 23.14 0.86 -0.89
C ALA A 80 23.99 2.14 -1.09
N VAL A 81 23.38 3.30 -1.32
CA VAL A 81 24.12 4.56 -1.60
C VAL A 81 24.34 5.44 -0.38
N SER A 82 23.46 5.40 0.62
CA SER A 82 23.59 6.16 1.86
C SER A 82 22.77 5.48 2.94
N PRO A 83 23.37 4.61 3.78
CA PRO A 83 22.67 4.02 4.92
C PRO A 83 22.34 5.11 5.95
N ASP A 84 21.24 5.83 5.73
CA ASP A 84 20.75 6.90 6.59
C ASP A 84 19.72 6.34 7.57
N TRP A 85 20.14 6.17 8.83
CA TRP A 85 19.34 5.56 9.89
C TRP A 85 18.06 6.35 10.24
N ASP A 86 18.01 7.66 9.96
CA ASP A 86 16.84 8.50 10.26
C ASP A 86 15.72 8.29 9.24
N GLN A 87 16.06 8.12 7.96
CA GLN A 87 15.08 7.77 6.92
C GLN A 87 14.52 6.35 7.12
N ILE A 88 15.39 5.38 7.44
CA ILE A 88 14.98 4.00 7.73
C ILE A 88 14.03 3.97 8.95
N GLY A 89 14.32 4.75 9.99
CA GLY A 89 13.47 4.86 11.18
C GLY A 89 12.06 5.40 10.88
N LYS A 90 11.95 6.45 10.06
CA LYS A 90 10.64 7.02 9.67
C LYS A 90 9.80 6.04 8.84
N LEU A 91 10.43 5.34 7.89
CA LEU A 91 9.74 4.36 7.07
C LEU A 91 9.25 3.17 7.91
N ALA A 92 10.10 2.65 8.80
CA ALA A 92 9.75 1.57 9.73
C ALA A 92 8.58 1.96 10.65
N ALA A 93 8.55 3.20 11.13
CA ALA A 93 7.45 3.71 11.95
C ALA A 93 6.12 3.72 11.18
N VAL A 94 6.11 4.20 9.94
CA VAL A 94 4.90 4.21 9.09
C VAL A 94 4.42 2.78 8.80
N ALA A 95 5.33 1.87 8.48
CA ALA A 95 5.02 0.46 8.24
C ALA A 95 4.45 -0.23 9.48
N ALA A 96 5.02 0.04 10.66
CA ALA A 96 4.53 -0.48 11.94
C ALA A 96 3.11 0.03 12.25
N ILE A 97 2.86 1.34 12.12
CA ILE A 97 1.54 1.94 12.33
C ILE A 97 0.51 1.30 11.39
N ARG A 98 0.85 1.15 10.11
CA ARG A 98 -0.03 0.51 9.11
C ARG A 98 -0.36 -0.93 9.51
N THR A 99 0.64 -1.69 9.93
CA THR A 99 0.48 -3.09 10.33
C THR A 99 -0.43 -3.21 11.55
N VAL A 100 -0.18 -2.40 12.58
CA VAL A 100 -0.96 -2.39 13.82
C VAL A 100 -2.41 -2.00 13.55
N LEU A 101 -2.65 -0.92 12.80
CA LEU A 101 -4.00 -0.45 12.50
C LEU A 101 -4.79 -1.48 11.66
N ASN A 102 -4.18 -2.02 10.61
CA ASN A 102 -4.83 -3.01 9.76
C ASN A 102 -5.11 -4.31 10.53
N TYR A 103 -4.19 -4.71 11.41
CA TYR A 103 -4.39 -5.86 12.31
C TYR A 103 -5.57 -5.65 13.26
N PHE A 104 -5.67 -4.51 13.95
CA PHE A 104 -6.80 -4.22 14.84
C PHE A 104 -8.14 -4.21 14.09
N LEU A 105 -8.19 -3.55 12.93
CA LEU A 105 -9.39 -3.49 12.12
C LEU A 105 -9.86 -4.89 11.69
N SER A 106 -8.91 -5.77 11.33
CA SER A 106 -9.21 -7.15 10.94
C SER A 106 -9.81 -7.99 12.08
N ILE A 107 -9.40 -7.72 13.33
CA ILE A 107 -9.94 -8.37 14.52
C ILE A 107 -11.35 -7.86 14.82
N GLU A 108 -11.56 -6.55 14.78
CA GLU A 108 -12.89 -5.96 15.03
C GLU A 108 -13.92 -6.46 14.03
N LEU A 109 -13.58 -6.52 12.74
CA LEU A 109 -14.43 -7.09 11.70
C LEU A 109 -14.77 -8.56 11.94
N LYS A 110 -13.81 -9.35 12.47
CA LYS A 110 -14.03 -10.76 12.80
C LYS A 110 -14.96 -10.93 14.01
N ASN A 111 -14.86 -10.01 14.98
CA ASN A 111 -15.67 -10.02 16.20
C ASN A 111 -17.06 -9.42 15.98
N ALA A 112 -17.24 -8.58 14.96
CA ALA A 112 -18.54 -8.06 14.53
C ALA A 112 -19.35 -9.06 13.66
N GLY A 113 -18.99 -10.34 13.68
CA GLY A 113 -19.67 -11.41 12.94
C GLY A 113 -21.19 -11.45 13.20
N PRO A 114 -21.98 -11.88 12.20
CA PRO A 114 -23.42 -11.64 12.13
C PRO A 114 -24.18 -12.23 13.32
N ASN A 115 -24.96 -11.39 14.00
CA ASN A 115 -25.92 -11.78 15.03
C ASN A 115 -27.00 -12.71 14.41
N PRO A 116 -27.07 -14.02 14.73
CA PRO A 116 -28.12 -14.92 14.22
C PRO A 116 -29.47 -14.75 14.93
N GLY A 117 -29.67 -13.70 15.73
CA GLY A 117 -30.68 -13.66 16.79
C GLY A 117 -32.04 -13.01 16.49
N ASN A 118 -32.52 -12.89 15.24
CA ASN A 118 -33.84 -12.26 15.00
C ASN A 118 -34.81 -12.98 14.06
N SER A 119 -34.72 -14.32 13.95
CA SER A 119 -35.64 -15.12 13.13
C SER A 119 -36.67 -15.95 13.91
N ALA A 120 -36.86 -15.75 15.22
CA ALA A 120 -37.77 -16.58 16.03
C ALA A 120 -38.95 -15.86 16.70
N GLU A 121 -39.20 -14.58 16.41
CA GLU A 121 -40.28 -13.81 17.09
C GLU A 121 -41.48 -13.47 16.17
N GLY A 122 -41.63 -14.19 15.06
CA GLY A 122 -42.70 -13.96 14.05
C GLY A 122 -43.72 -15.09 13.89
N ALA A 123 -43.67 -16.14 14.71
CA ALA A 123 -44.66 -17.21 14.68
C ALA A 123 -45.54 -17.13 15.93
N LYS A 124 -46.53 -16.23 15.89
CA LYS A 124 -47.68 -16.26 16.79
C LYS A 124 -48.96 -16.35 15.97
#